data_AF-A0A5N4CV80-F1
#
_entry.id   AF-A0A5N4CV80-F1
#
_cell.length_a   1.000
_cell.length_b   1.000
_cell.length_c   1.000
_cell.angle_alpha   90.00
_cell.angle_beta   90.00
_cell.angle_gamma   90.00
#
_symmetry.space_group_name_H-M   'P 1'
#
loop_
_entity.id
_entity.type
_entity.pdbx_description
1 polymer ?
#
loop_
_entity_poly.entity_id
_entity_poly.type
_entity_poly.pdbx_seq_one_letter_code
_entity_poly.pdbx_strand_id
1 'polypeptide(L)'
;MWSLFGSMVEGTGSTFSQTRPALLRYAIDRDSDLDQIFDIDADTGAIVTGKGLDRETAGWHNITVLAMEAGPLIHPEVLPHPLED
;
A
#
# COMPACT_ATOMS: atom_id res chain seq x y z
N MET A 1 -7.71 4.04 -58.04
CA MET A 1 -7.80 5.23 -57.19
C MET A 1 -8.30 4.81 -55.82
N TRP A 2 -7.64 5.33 -54.79
CA TRP A 2 -7.66 5.04 -53.35
C TRP A 2 -9.01 5.45 -52.72
N SER A 3 -9.67 4.71 -51.80
CA SER A 3 -9.47 4.70 -50.32
C SER A 3 -10.49 3.73 -49.68
N LEU A 4 -10.09 2.77 -48.81
CA LEU A 4 -9.88 2.82 -47.35
C LEU A 4 -11.16 2.83 -46.50
N PHE A 5 -11.56 1.66 -45.98
CA PHE A 5 -12.12 1.50 -44.63
C PHE A 5 -11.60 0.19 -44.05
N GLY A 6 -10.60 0.29 -43.16
CA GLY A 6 -10.10 -0.83 -42.38
C GLY A 6 -11.03 -1.11 -41.21
N SER A 7 -11.50 -2.35 -41.09
CA SER A 7 -12.18 -2.83 -39.90
C SER A 7 -11.13 -3.29 -38.90
N MET A 8 -10.81 -2.43 -37.94
CA MET A 8 -10.07 -2.82 -36.74
C MET A 8 -11.01 -3.70 -35.89
N VAL A 9 -10.65 -4.96 -35.71
CA VAL A 9 -11.35 -5.86 -34.78
C VAL A 9 -11.12 -5.36 -33.36
N GLU A 10 -12.18 -5.26 -32.57
CA GLU A 10 -12.13 -4.77 -31.20
C GLU A 10 -11.22 -5.69 -30.36
N GLY A 11 -10.08 -5.16 -29.91
CA GLY A 11 -9.26 -5.81 -28.91
C GLY A 11 -9.93 -5.69 -27.55
N THR A 12 -10.79 -6.65 -27.20
CA THR A 12 -11.43 -6.70 -25.88
C THR A 12 -10.41 -7.15 -24.83
N GLY A 13 -10.26 -6.33 -23.79
CA GLY A 13 -9.59 -6.70 -22.55
C GLY A 13 -8.13 -6.29 -22.50
N SER A 14 -7.84 -4.99 -22.44
CA SER A 14 -6.74 -4.58 -21.59
C SER A 14 -7.14 -5.02 -20.18
N THR A 15 -6.58 -6.14 -19.70
CA THR A 15 -6.44 -6.32 -18.26
C THR A 15 -5.55 -5.18 -17.85
N PHE A 16 -6.16 -4.02 -17.57
CA PHE A 16 -5.52 -2.97 -16.82
C PHE A 16 -5.13 -3.73 -15.56
N SER A 17 -3.84 -4.09 -15.47
CA SER A 17 -3.23 -4.37 -14.19
C SER A 17 -3.38 -3.06 -13.46
N GLN A 18 -4.56 -2.84 -12.88
CA GLN A 18 -4.75 -1.86 -11.85
C GLN A 18 -3.88 -2.44 -10.75
N THR A 19 -2.62 -2.08 -10.78
CA THR A 19 -1.74 -2.09 -9.62
C THR A 19 -2.45 -1.18 -8.64
N ARG A 20 -3.47 -1.72 -7.97
CA ARG A 20 -4.12 -1.04 -6.87
C ARG A 20 -2.99 -0.76 -5.91
N PRO A 21 -2.81 0.48 -5.44
CA PRO A 21 -1.79 0.74 -4.45
C PRO A 21 -2.05 -0.23 -3.30
N ALA A 22 -1.10 -1.14 -3.10
CA ALA A 22 -1.10 -2.01 -1.94
C ALA A 22 -1.17 -1.09 -0.73
N LEU A 23 -2.21 -1.25 0.09
CA LEU A 23 -2.32 -0.48 1.31
C LEU A 23 -1.17 -0.96 2.18
N LEU A 24 -0.18 -0.12 2.47
CA LEU A 24 0.91 -0.48 3.35
C LEU A 24 0.53 -0.14 4.79
N ARG A 25 0.91 -1.02 5.71
CA ARG A 25 0.80 -0.84 7.16
C ARG A 25 2.18 -0.74 7.75
N TYR A 26 2.39 0.30 8.56
CA TYR A 26 3.68 0.59 9.15
C TYR A 26 3.69 0.34 10.66
N ALA A 27 4.82 -0.14 11.17
CA ALA A 27 5.06 -0.34 12.61
C ALA A 27 6.54 -0.13 12.95
N ILE A 28 6.85 0.27 14.17
CA ILE A 28 8.22 0.29 14.69
C ILE A 28 8.49 -1.05 15.39
N ASP A 29 9.61 -1.66 15.06
CA ASP A 29 10.14 -2.81 15.79
C ASP A 29 10.58 -2.37 17.19
N ARG A 30 9.90 -2.89 18.22
CA ARG A 30 10.08 -2.45 19.61
C ARG A 30 11.41 -2.92 20.21
N ASP A 31 12.07 -3.91 19.61
CA ASP A 31 13.42 -4.31 20.01
C ASP A 31 14.47 -3.24 19.63
N SER A 32 14.19 -2.44 18.60
CA SER A 32 15.03 -1.30 18.19
C SER A 32 14.71 0.01 18.92
N ASP A 33 13.55 0.12 19.55
CA ASP A 33 13.08 1.28 20.32
C ASP A 33 12.60 0.87 21.72
N LEU A 34 13.54 0.39 22.54
CA LEU A 34 13.26 -0.16 23.87
C LEU A 34 12.57 0.83 24.80
N ASP A 35 12.92 2.11 24.68
CA ASP A 35 12.36 3.19 25.48
C ASP A 35 11.04 3.73 24.92
N GLN A 36 10.58 3.23 23.77
CA GLN A 36 9.38 3.68 23.07
C GLN A 36 9.37 5.20 22.91
N ILE A 37 10.49 5.73 22.40
CA ILE A 37 10.67 7.15 22.16
C ILE A 37 9.91 7.58 20.91
N PHE A 38 9.72 6.67 19.95
CA PHE A 38 9.12 6.93 18.66
C PHE A 38 7.79 6.20 18.51
N ASP A 39 6.83 6.87 17.88
CA ASP A 39 5.58 6.30 17.40
C ASP A 39 5.48 6.49 15.89
N ILE A 40 4.68 5.65 15.24
CA ILE A 40 4.44 5.70 13.80
C ILE A 40 2.96 5.61 13.49
N ASP A 41 2.50 6.47 12.59
CA ASP A 41 1.16 6.37 12.04
C ASP A 41 1.09 5.18 11.07
N ALA A 42 0.20 4.22 11.34
CA ALA A 42 0.17 2.95 10.62
C ALA A 42 -0.30 3.07 9.17
N ASP A 43 -1.01 4.15 8.80
CA ASP A 43 -1.56 4.36 7.46
C ASP A 43 -0.63 5.19 6.57
N THR A 44 0.04 6.19 7.13
CA THR A 44 0.87 7.16 6.41
C THR A 44 2.38 6.90 6.58
N GLY A 45 2.77 6.17 7.61
CA GLY A 45 4.17 5.96 7.99
C GLY A 45 4.83 7.18 8.64
N ALA A 46 4.05 8.20 9.03
CA ALA A 46 4.58 9.39 9.70
C ALA A 46 5.14 9.02 11.08
N ILE A 47 6.43 9.31 11.30
CA ILE A 47 7.12 9.04 12.57
C ILE A 47 7.05 10.30 13.43
N VAL A 48 6.66 10.12 14.69
CA VAL A 48 6.60 11.16 15.71
C VAL A 48 7.37 10.73 16.95
N THR A 49 7.84 11.71 17.71
CA THR A 49 8.46 11.44 19.02
C THR A 49 7.38 11.43 20.10
N GLY A 50 7.15 10.27 20.73
CA GLY A 50 6.25 10.14 21.88
C GLY A 50 6.85 10.68 23.17
N LYS A 51 8.18 10.81 23.24
CA LYS A 51 8.93 11.33 24.40
C LYS A 51 9.98 12.36 23.98
N GLY A 52 10.49 13.12 24.96
CA GLY A 52 11.60 14.05 24.74
C GLY A 52 12.87 13.33 24.32
N LEU A 53 13.58 13.89 23.33
CA LEU A 53 14.86 13.37 22.86
C LEU A 53 16.01 13.94 23.70
N ASP A 54 16.85 13.05 24.23
CA ASP A 54 18.12 13.43 24.85
C ASP A 54 19.21 13.56 23.79
N ARG A 55 19.37 14.77 23.28
CA ARG A 55 20.40 15.09 22.28
C ARG A 55 21.79 15.30 22.87
N GLU A 56 21.94 15.30 24.19
CA GLU A 56 23.23 15.48 24.86
C GLU A 56 23.94 14.13 25.01
N THR A 57 23.18 13.09 25.35
CA THR A 57 23.72 11.73 25.53
C THR A 57 23.64 10.90 24.25
N ALA A 58 22.57 11.04 23.45
CA ALA A 58 22.37 10.29 22.21
C ALA A 58 22.13 11.24 21.03
N GLY A 59 23.19 11.57 20.30
CA GLY A 59 23.11 12.43 19.12
C GLY A 59 22.36 11.79 17.94
N TRP A 60 22.19 10.47 17.94
CA TRP A 60 21.43 9.71 16.95
C TRP A 60 20.69 8.54 17.60
N HIS A 61 19.54 8.20 17.03
CA HIS A 61 18.77 7.00 17.37
C HIS A 61 18.58 6.18 16.10
N ASN A 62 18.77 4.87 16.20
CA ASN A 62 18.45 3.94 15.12
C ASN A 62 17.19 3.20 15.49
N ILE A 63 16.18 3.26 14.62
CA ILE A 63 14.95 2.49 14.75
C ILE A 63 14.70 1.71 13.46
N THR A 64 14.06 0.56 13.62
CA THR A 64 13.67 -0.29 12.50
C THR A 64 12.18 -0.12 12.26
N VAL A 65 11.81 0.24 11.03
CA VAL A 65 10.42 0.34 10.59
C VAL A 65 10.05 -0.88 9.75
N LEU A 66 8.96 -1.53 10.13
CA LEU A 66 8.35 -2.64 9.43
C LEU A 66 7.25 -2.09 8.50
N ALA A 67 7.21 -2.56 7.26
CA ALA A 67 6.16 -2.25 6.29
C ALA A 67 5.52 -3.54 5.78
N MET A 68 4.20 -3.64 5.86
CA MET A 68 3.44 -4.84 5.50
C MET A 68 2.33 -4.48 4.51
N GLU A 69 2.11 -5.31 3.49
CA GLU A 69 0.94 -5.19 2.62
C GLU A 69 -0.32 -5.55 3.42
N ALA A 70 -1.17 -4.56 3.71
CA ALA A 70 -2.56 -4.81 4.02
C ALA A 70 -3.18 -5.38 2.75
N GLY A 71 -3.60 -6.64 2.85
CA GLY A 71 -3.99 -7.47 1.72
C GLY A 71 -4.93 -6.77 0.74
N PRO A 72 -5.00 -7.28 -0.50
CA PRO A 72 -5.80 -6.68 -1.55
C PRO A 72 -7.22 -6.47 -1.02
N LEU A 73 -7.77 -5.27 -1.25
CA LEU A 73 -9.18 -5.00 -1.00
C LEU A 73 -9.99 -5.91 -1.93
N ILE A 74 -10.26 -7.13 -1.51
CA ILE A 74 -11.08 -8.06 -2.27
C ILE A 74 -12.46 -7.42 -2.25
N HIS A 75 -12.92 -6.88 -3.38
CA HIS A 75 -14.31 -6.46 -3.50
C HIS A 75 -15.14 -7.75 -3.39
N PRO A 76 -15.94 -7.93 -2.32
CA PRO A 76 -16.92 -8.99 -2.36
C PRO A 76 -17.92 -8.62 -3.48
N GLU A 77 -18.20 -9.59 -4.34
CA GLU A 77 -19.36 -9.60 -5.24
C GLU A 77 -19.20 -9.00 -6.66
N VAL A 78 -18.71 -9.84 -7.57
CA VAL A 78 -19.50 -10.14 -8.78
C VAL A 78 -19.62 -11.67 -8.84
N LEU A 79 -20.53 -12.23 -8.04
CA LEU A 79 -21.03 -13.57 -8.36
C LEU A 79 -21.88 -13.40 -9.62
N PRO A 80 -21.59 -14.11 -10.74
CA PRO A 80 -22.49 -14.09 -11.87
C PRO A 80 -23.84 -14.63 -11.40
N HIS A 81 -24.89 -13.80 -11.50
CA HIS A 81 -26.25 -14.27 -11.36
C HIS A 81 -26.42 -15.49 -12.27
N PRO A 82 -26.86 -16.65 -11.76
CA PRO A 82 -27.21 -17.77 -12.63
C PRO A 82 -28.27 -17.27 -13.62
N LEU A 83 -28.06 -17.50 -14.92
CA LEU A 83 -29.16 -17.36 -15.88
C LEU A 83 -30.30 -18.24 -15.36
N GLU A 84 -31.44 -17.63 -15.06
CA GLU A 84 -32.68 -18.38 -14.87
C GLU A 84 -33.04 -19.03 -16.22
N ASP A 85 -33.42 -20.31 -16.18
CA ASP A 85 -33.67 -21.24 -17.30
C ASP A 85 -34.65 -20.69 -18.36
#